data_AF-A0A1G6Z2Z9-F1
#
_entry.id   AF-A0A1G6Z2Z9-F1
#
_cell.length_a   1.000
_cell.length_b   1.000
_cell.length_c   1.000
_cell.angle_alpha   90.00
_cell.angle_beta   90.00
_cell.angle_gamma   90.00
#
_symmetry.space_group_name_H-M   'P 1'
#
loop_
_entity.id
_entity.type
_entity.pdbx_description
1 polymer ?
#
loop_
_entity_poly.entity_id
_entity_poly.type
_entity_poly.pdbx_seq_one_letter_code
_entity_poly.pdbx_strand_id
1 'polypeptide(L)'
;MSRVLDQPTRPPRNRRTAPVLAAACVCAAVVGLVWFVLDRGLGFGSSTDPPVVQRAGGSTLIAAAEEPETYMLALAGGVLTRTERGCLAFDVGDAGGVTVLQLPFGTVLTDDGRSVVVPDHGTVHLGDTFTAGGGFGRSVDAYLPEECRGGSSLFVWQ
;
A
#
# COMPACT_ATOMS: atom_id res chain seq x y z
N MET A 1 16.02 -33.50 58.11
CA MET A 1 15.62 -32.34 58.94
C MET A 1 14.41 -31.68 58.28
N SER A 2 13.23 -32.10 58.71
CA SER A 2 11.93 -31.68 58.18
C SER A 2 11.51 -30.35 58.80
N ARG A 3 11.16 -29.34 58.00
CA ARG A 3 10.46 -28.15 58.47
C ARG A 3 8.97 -28.30 58.18
N VAL A 4 8.23 -28.57 59.25
CA VAL A 4 6.77 -28.48 59.33
C VAL A 4 6.40 -27.01 59.37
N LEU A 5 5.68 -26.52 58.36
CA LEU A 5 5.11 -25.18 58.37
C LEU A 5 3.64 -25.28 58.79
N ASP A 6 3.43 -24.71 59.97
CA ASP A 6 2.16 -24.45 60.63
C ASP A 6 1.48 -23.25 59.94
N GLN A 7 0.19 -23.36 59.59
CA GLN A 7 -0.64 -22.19 59.28
C GLN A 7 -2.03 -22.36 59.88
N PRO A 8 -2.40 -21.53 60.88
CA PRO A 8 -3.69 -21.62 61.54
C PRO A 8 -4.75 -20.69 60.92
N THR A 9 -5.98 -21.19 60.99
CA THR A 9 -7.26 -20.49 61.20
C THR A 9 -7.80 -19.53 60.14
N ARG A 10 -8.80 -20.02 59.39
CA ARG A 10 -9.76 -19.21 58.62
C ARG A 10 -10.73 -18.47 59.55
N PRO A 11 -10.96 -17.16 59.36
CA PRO A 11 -12.05 -16.43 60.01
C PRO A 11 -13.42 -16.68 59.33
N PRO A 12 -14.53 -16.35 60.03
CA PRO A 12 -15.86 -16.85 59.73
C PRO A 12 -16.53 -16.19 58.53
N ARG A 13 -17.37 -17.01 57.90
CA ARG A 13 -18.23 -16.73 56.75
C ARG A 13 -19.41 -15.86 57.19
N ASN A 14 -19.35 -14.55 56.94
CA ASN A 14 -20.48 -13.65 57.15
C ASN A 14 -21.31 -13.53 55.87
N ARG A 15 -22.46 -14.22 55.85
CA ARG A 15 -23.55 -13.97 54.90
C ARG A 15 -24.27 -12.69 55.33
N ARG A 16 -24.26 -11.67 54.47
CA ARG A 16 -25.32 -10.65 54.45
C ARG A 16 -25.92 -10.60 53.04
N THR A 17 -27.14 -11.11 52.97
CA THR A 17 -28.16 -10.84 51.97
C THR A 17 -28.55 -9.37 51.97
N ALA A 18 -28.64 -8.74 50.80
CA ALA A 18 -29.83 -8.02 50.32
C ALA A 18 -29.56 -7.41 48.93
N PRO A 19 -30.58 -7.36 48.06
CA PRO A 19 -30.48 -6.86 46.69
C PRO A 19 -30.61 -5.33 46.67
N VAL A 20 -29.68 -4.64 46.02
CA VAL A 20 -29.87 -3.24 45.64
C VAL A 20 -30.03 -3.19 44.12
N LEU A 21 -31.29 -3.10 43.74
CA LEU A 21 -31.77 -2.65 42.45
C LEU A 21 -31.18 -1.27 42.09
N ALA A 22 -31.09 -1.04 40.79
CA ALA A 22 -31.06 0.26 40.13
C ALA A 22 -29.75 1.07 40.22
N ALA A 23 -28.94 0.97 39.16
CA ALA A 23 -28.39 2.12 38.41
C ALA A 23 -27.20 1.65 37.53
N ALA A 24 -27.48 0.83 36.52
CA ALA A 24 -26.49 0.51 35.49
C ALA A 24 -27.19 0.59 34.14
N CYS A 25 -27.29 1.80 33.56
CA CYS A 25 -27.88 1.91 32.22
C CYS A 25 -27.37 3.03 31.30
N VAL A 26 -26.35 3.84 31.64
CA VAL A 26 -25.97 4.94 30.70
C VAL A 26 -24.46 5.15 30.44
N CYS A 27 -23.51 4.58 31.19
CA CYS A 27 -22.10 4.96 30.99
C CYS A 27 -21.24 4.01 30.14
N ALA A 28 -21.72 2.82 29.74
CA ALA A 28 -20.91 1.83 29.00
C ALA A 28 -20.99 1.94 27.47
N ALA A 29 -21.88 2.78 26.92
CA ALA A 29 -22.07 2.88 25.46
C ALA A 29 -21.14 3.88 24.76
N VAL A 30 -20.48 4.79 25.50
CA VAL A 30 -19.72 5.90 24.89
C VAL A 30 -18.26 5.53 24.57
N VAL A 31 -17.68 4.53 25.24
CA VAL A 31 -16.26 4.16 25.04
C VAL A 31 -16.04 3.24 23.83
N GLY A 32 -17.02 2.43 23.46
CA GLY A 32 -16.93 1.54 22.29
C GLY A 32 -17.05 2.25 20.94
N LEU A 33 -17.68 3.43 20.91
CA LEU A 33 -17.98 4.13 19.66
C LEU A 33 -16.78 4.96 19.15
N VAL A 34 -15.83 5.31 20.02
CA VAL A 34 -14.64 6.08 19.65
C VAL A 34 -13.59 5.20 18.95
N TRP A 35 -13.48 3.92 19.32
CA TRP A 35 -12.54 3.00 18.67
C TRP A 35 -12.96 2.62 17.24
N PHE A 36 -14.27 2.52 16.98
CA PHE A 36 -14.76 2.15 15.64
C PHE A 36 -14.62 3.29 14.61
N VAL A 37 -14.58 4.55 15.07
CA VAL A 37 -14.41 5.72 14.19
C VAL A 37 -12.93 6.00 13.90
N LEU A 38 -12.02 5.66 14.81
CA LEU A 38 -10.58 5.85 14.60
C LEU A 38 -9.92 4.76 13.74
N ASP A 39 -10.46 3.55 13.67
CA ASP A 39 -9.96 2.50 12.77
C ASP A 39 -10.37 2.71 11.30
N ARG A 40 -11.34 3.60 11.04
CA ARG A 40 -11.82 3.93 9.68
C ARG A 40 -11.47 5.34 9.19
N GLY A 41 -10.67 6.09 9.95
CA GLY A 41 -10.62 7.55 9.81
C GLY A 41 -9.50 8.14 8.95
N LEU A 42 -8.45 7.40 8.61
CA LEU A 42 -7.32 7.93 7.81
C LEU A 42 -6.79 6.84 6.86
N GLY A 43 -7.68 6.23 6.09
CA GLY A 43 -7.30 5.41 4.95
C GLY A 43 -6.77 6.32 3.85
N PHE A 44 -5.44 6.51 3.78
CA PHE A 44 -4.83 6.79 2.49
C PHE A 44 -5.20 5.61 1.60
N GLY A 45 -6.13 5.81 0.66
CA GLY A 45 -6.68 4.79 -0.22
C GLY A 45 -5.56 4.01 -0.90
N SER A 46 -5.18 2.90 -0.28
CA SER A 46 -4.25 1.94 -0.85
C SER A 46 -5.13 0.98 -1.62
N SER A 47 -5.22 1.17 -2.94
CA SER A 47 -5.88 0.22 -3.83
C SER A 47 -5.38 -1.17 -3.48
N THR A 48 -6.26 -2.04 -2.99
CA THR A 48 -5.86 -3.40 -2.60
C THR A 48 -5.74 -4.31 -3.83
N ASP A 49 -6.19 -3.82 -4.98
CA ASP A 49 -6.20 -4.57 -6.20
C ASP A 49 -4.79 -4.70 -6.80
N PRO A 50 -4.43 -5.92 -7.25
CA PRO A 50 -3.15 -6.15 -7.89
C PRO A 50 -3.07 -5.36 -9.20
N PRO A 51 -1.88 -4.83 -9.56
CA PRO A 51 -1.74 -4.02 -10.76
C PRO A 51 -2.05 -4.82 -12.03
N VAL A 52 -2.46 -4.11 -13.08
CA VAL A 52 -2.67 -4.69 -14.41
C VAL A 52 -1.31 -4.85 -15.09
N VAL A 53 -1.03 -6.06 -15.57
CA VAL A 53 0.23 -6.41 -16.22
C VAL A 53 0.00 -6.70 -17.70
N GLN A 54 0.71 -5.98 -18.57
CA GLN A 54 0.68 -6.20 -20.02
C GLN A 54 2.08 -6.58 -20.52
N ARG A 55 2.16 -7.42 -21.55
CA ARG A 55 3.43 -7.87 -22.14
C ARG A 55 3.34 -7.82 -23.66
N ALA A 56 4.32 -7.17 -24.28
CA ALA A 56 4.44 -7.04 -25.73
C ALA A 56 5.87 -6.67 -26.11
N GLY A 57 6.39 -7.16 -27.24
CA GLY A 57 7.70 -6.77 -27.76
C GLY A 57 8.91 -6.93 -26.81
N GLY A 58 8.83 -7.87 -25.86
CA GLY A 58 9.83 -8.06 -24.81
C GLY A 58 9.78 -7.02 -23.68
N SER A 59 8.74 -6.18 -23.67
CA SER A 59 8.44 -5.22 -22.62
C SER A 59 7.32 -5.72 -21.71
N THR A 60 7.42 -5.39 -20.42
CA THR A 60 6.40 -5.64 -19.40
C THR A 60 5.98 -4.32 -18.79
N LEU A 61 4.71 -3.99 -18.96
CA LEU A 61 4.07 -2.82 -18.37
C LEU A 61 3.32 -3.23 -17.11
N ILE A 62 3.40 -2.39 -16.09
CA ILE A 62 2.62 -2.45 -14.86
C ILE A 62 1.80 -1.17 -14.81
N ALA A 63 0.47 -1.28 -14.78
CA ALA A 63 -0.44 -0.15 -14.62
C ALA A 63 -1.26 -0.30 -13.33
N ALA A 64 -1.69 0.82 -12.77
CA ALA A 64 -2.67 0.81 -11.69
C ALA A 64 -3.96 0.08 -12.14
N ALA A 65 -4.56 -0.68 -11.22
CA ALA A 65 -5.77 -1.44 -11.50
C ALA A 65 -7.04 -0.58 -11.50
N GLU A 66 -6.99 0.54 -10.78
CA GLU A 66 -8.06 1.49 -10.62
C GLU A 66 -7.52 2.92 -10.63
N GLU A 67 -8.39 3.87 -10.93
CA GLU A 67 -8.09 5.29 -10.86
C GLU A 67 -7.87 5.72 -9.40
N PRO A 68 -6.80 6.47 -9.07
CA PRO A 68 -6.54 6.85 -7.70
C PRO A 68 -7.58 7.86 -7.19
N GLU A 69 -8.08 7.66 -5.96
CA GLU A 69 -8.97 8.62 -5.31
C GLU A 69 -8.26 9.94 -4.93
N THR A 70 -6.93 9.89 -4.77
CA THR A 70 -6.10 11.04 -4.40
C THR A 70 -4.82 11.07 -5.22
N TYR A 71 -4.47 12.26 -5.71
CA TYR A 71 -3.25 12.50 -6.49
C TYR A 71 -2.11 12.99 -5.61
N MET A 72 -0.91 12.43 -5.81
CA MET A 72 0.32 12.94 -5.21
C MET A 72 0.92 14.03 -6.11
N LEU A 73 1.15 15.22 -5.56
CA LEU A 73 1.63 16.38 -6.31
C LEU A 73 3.17 16.45 -6.46
N ALA A 74 3.89 15.33 -6.33
CA ALA A 74 5.32 15.36 -6.59
C ALA A 74 5.58 15.24 -8.10
N LEU A 75 6.32 16.20 -8.65
CA LEU A 75 6.75 16.19 -10.04
C LEU A 75 8.09 15.47 -10.14
N ALA A 76 8.15 14.42 -10.97
CA ALA A 76 9.37 13.76 -11.36
C ALA A 76 9.54 13.84 -12.89
N GLY A 77 10.77 14.05 -13.35
CA GLY A 77 11.11 14.04 -14.77
C GLY A 77 12.23 13.03 -15.03
N GLY A 78 12.18 12.39 -16.19
CA GLY A 78 13.15 11.35 -16.55
C GLY A 78 12.85 10.75 -17.90
N VAL A 79 13.54 9.65 -18.22
CA VAL A 79 13.43 8.97 -19.51
C VAL A 79 12.68 7.66 -19.33
N LEU A 80 11.69 7.40 -20.20
CA LEU A 80 11.05 6.10 -20.24
C LEU A 80 12.04 5.08 -20.79
N THR A 81 12.41 4.10 -19.98
CA THR A 81 13.39 3.07 -20.34
C THR A 81 12.82 1.68 -20.09
N ARG A 82 13.65 0.67 -20.36
CA ARG A 82 13.34 -0.73 -20.12
C ARG A 82 14.49 -1.38 -19.38
N THR A 83 14.18 -2.10 -18.30
CA THR A 83 15.19 -2.89 -17.58
C THR A 83 15.70 -4.04 -18.45
N GLU A 84 16.84 -4.64 -18.09
CA GLU A 84 17.37 -5.81 -18.79
C GLU A 84 16.41 -7.00 -18.78
N ARG A 85 15.54 -7.08 -17.77
CA ARG A 85 14.49 -8.10 -17.63
C ARG A 85 13.19 -7.76 -18.36
N GLY A 86 13.14 -6.62 -19.04
CA GLY A 86 12.03 -6.21 -19.90
C GLY A 86 10.99 -5.30 -19.22
N CYS A 87 11.12 -4.95 -17.94
CA CYS A 87 10.11 -4.10 -17.30
C CYS A 87 10.27 -2.64 -17.70
N LEU A 88 9.15 -1.96 -17.95
CA LEU A 88 9.18 -0.52 -18.13
C LEU A 88 9.63 0.16 -16.85
N ALA A 89 10.51 1.13 -17.03
CA ALA A 89 11.18 1.80 -15.95
C ALA A 89 11.37 3.28 -16.26
N PHE A 90 11.64 4.00 -15.19
CA PHE A 90 11.89 5.42 -15.15
C PHE A 90 13.37 5.63 -14.82
N ASP A 91 14.11 6.20 -15.76
CA ASP A 91 15.50 6.61 -15.54
C ASP A 91 15.55 8.09 -15.15
N VAL A 92 15.93 8.36 -13.90
CA VAL A 92 16.03 9.71 -13.34
C VAL A 92 17.41 10.34 -13.60
N GLY A 93 18.23 9.70 -14.43
CA GLY A 93 19.59 10.11 -14.75
C GLY A 93 20.61 9.77 -13.66
N ASP A 94 21.77 10.42 -13.75
CA ASP A 94 23.01 10.07 -13.05
C ASP A 94 22.91 9.95 -11.52
N ALA A 95 21.90 10.60 -10.91
CA ALA A 95 21.73 10.63 -9.45
C ALA A 95 20.67 9.64 -8.92
N GLY A 96 19.76 9.16 -9.76
CA GLY A 96 18.59 8.38 -9.32
C GLY A 96 18.50 6.97 -9.88
N GLY A 97 19.27 6.67 -10.94
CA GLY A 97 19.28 5.36 -11.57
C GLY A 97 17.93 4.96 -12.19
N VAL A 98 17.80 3.66 -12.49
CA VAL A 98 16.63 3.09 -13.14
C VAL A 98 15.70 2.47 -12.09
N THR A 99 14.49 2.99 -11.99
CA THR A 99 13.44 2.48 -11.09
C THR A 99 12.28 1.91 -11.89
N VAL A 100 11.73 0.75 -11.50
CA VAL A 100 10.54 0.19 -12.17
C VAL A 100 9.39 1.21 -12.08
N LEU A 101 8.61 1.30 -13.16
CA LEU A 101 7.54 2.27 -13.31
C LEU A 101 6.17 1.57 -13.27
N GLN A 102 5.32 1.98 -12.34
CA GLN A 102 3.88 1.73 -12.43
C GLN A 102 3.23 2.94 -13.12
N LEU A 103 2.57 2.69 -14.25
CA LEU A 103 1.88 3.70 -15.05
C LEU A 103 0.45 3.95 -14.55
N PRO A 104 -0.18 5.08 -14.93
CA PRO A 104 -1.55 5.39 -14.55
C PRO A 104 -2.54 4.33 -15.02
N PHE A 105 -3.70 4.28 -14.35
CA PHE A 105 -4.82 3.46 -14.75
C PHE A 105 -5.19 3.71 -16.22
N GLY A 106 -5.59 2.65 -16.92
CA GLY A 106 -5.98 2.74 -18.35
C GLY A 106 -4.81 2.85 -19.33
N THR A 107 -3.56 2.86 -18.86
CA THR A 107 -2.40 2.85 -19.77
C THR A 107 -2.33 1.54 -20.57
N VAL A 108 -2.07 1.66 -21.87
CA VAL A 108 -1.96 0.51 -22.80
C VAL A 108 -0.54 0.42 -23.37
N LEU A 109 0.03 -0.78 -23.36
CA LEU A 109 1.30 -1.09 -24.03
C LEU A 109 1.03 -1.38 -25.51
N THR A 110 1.81 -0.78 -26.42
CA THR A 110 1.70 -1.07 -27.85
C THR A 110 2.17 -2.48 -28.19
N ASP A 111 1.68 -3.06 -29.30
CA ASP A 111 1.99 -4.43 -29.71
C ASP A 111 3.50 -4.69 -29.94
N ASP A 112 4.24 -3.66 -30.36
CA ASP A 112 5.70 -3.73 -30.54
C ASP A 112 6.48 -3.57 -29.23
N GLY A 113 5.79 -3.27 -28.12
CA GLY A 113 6.37 -3.06 -26.80
C GLY A 113 7.26 -1.83 -26.67
N ARG A 114 7.24 -0.89 -27.64
CA ARG A 114 8.17 0.25 -27.67
C ARG A 114 7.55 1.56 -27.19
N SER A 115 6.24 1.60 -26.98
CA SER A 115 5.57 2.76 -26.43
C SER A 115 4.35 2.40 -25.60
N VAL A 116 3.88 3.39 -24.85
CA VAL A 116 2.69 3.30 -23.99
C VAL A 116 1.74 4.44 -24.33
N VAL A 117 0.44 4.14 -24.37
CA VAL A 117 -0.61 5.14 -24.49
C VAL A 117 -1.12 5.44 -23.10
N VAL A 118 -0.75 6.59 -22.56
CA VAL A 118 -1.11 7.06 -21.22
C VAL A 118 -2.33 7.98 -21.35
N PRO A 119 -3.42 7.73 -20.59
CA PRO A 119 -4.56 8.63 -20.58
C PRO A 119 -4.15 10.07 -20.29
N ASP A 120 -4.78 11.01 -21.01
CA ASP A 120 -4.56 12.46 -20.93
C ASP A 120 -3.15 12.97 -21.25
N HIS A 121 -2.17 12.09 -21.47
CA HIS A 121 -0.80 12.44 -21.85
C HIS A 121 -0.44 12.04 -23.29
N GLY A 122 -1.10 11.02 -23.83
CA GLY A 122 -0.86 10.52 -25.19
C GLY A 122 0.16 9.39 -25.24
N THR A 123 0.90 9.28 -26.34
CA THR A 123 1.87 8.19 -26.54
C THR A 123 3.27 8.60 -26.09
N VAL A 124 3.89 7.79 -25.23
CA VAL A 124 5.28 7.95 -24.76
C VAL A 124 6.10 6.75 -25.24
N HIS A 125 7.23 7.00 -25.89
CA HIS A 125 8.10 5.97 -26.43
C HIS A 125 9.30 5.71 -25.51
N LEU A 126 9.87 4.50 -25.62
CA LEU A 126 11.17 4.22 -25.02
C LEU A 126 12.21 5.23 -25.54
N GLY A 127 12.91 5.87 -24.61
CA GLY A 127 13.88 6.94 -24.88
C GLY A 127 13.29 8.35 -24.82
N ASP A 128 11.97 8.50 -24.76
CA ASP A 128 11.35 9.81 -24.59
C ASP A 128 11.55 10.32 -23.17
N THR A 129 11.86 11.61 -23.05
CA THR A 129 11.79 12.33 -21.79
C THR A 129 10.34 12.66 -21.48
N PHE A 130 9.91 12.42 -20.24
CA PHE A 130 8.59 12.80 -19.76
C PHE A 130 8.66 13.43 -18.37
N THR A 131 7.62 14.17 -18.03
CA THR A 131 7.38 14.69 -16.68
C THR A 131 6.07 14.09 -16.18
N ALA A 132 6.07 13.56 -14.97
CA ALA A 132 4.95 12.87 -14.37
C ALA A 132 4.69 13.38 -12.94
N GLY A 133 3.40 13.44 -12.59
CA GLY A 133 2.97 13.46 -11.19
C GLY A 133 3.11 12.07 -10.60
N GLY A 134 3.43 11.97 -9.31
CA GLY A 134 3.53 10.68 -8.67
C GLY A 134 4.39 10.66 -7.42
N GLY A 135 4.97 9.50 -7.13
CA GLY A 135 5.88 9.33 -6.01
C GLY A 135 6.54 7.97 -5.95
N PHE A 136 7.58 7.88 -5.13
CA PHE A 136 8.22 6.61 -4.83
C PHE A 136 7.42 5.86 -3.76
N GLY A 137 6.83 4.74 -4.16
CA GLY A 137 6.24 3.77 -3.24
C GLY A 137 7.28 2.76 -2.77
N ARG A 138 7.02 2.13 -1.62
CA ARG A 138 7.69 0.86 -1.32
C ARG A 138 7.15 -0.19 -2.29
N SER A 139 8.05 -0.79 -3.07
CA SER A 139 7.71 -1.95 -3.89
C SER A 139 7.11 -3.02 -2.98
N VAL A 140 5.84 -3.36 -3.19
CA VAL A 140 5.30 -4.58 -2.61
C VAL A 140 5.65 -5.68 -3.59
N ASP A 141 6.83 -6.28 -3.42
CA ASP A 141 7.37 -7.31 -4.33
C ASP A 141 6.34 -8.42 -4.62
N ALA A 142 5.44 -8.69 -3.67
CA ALA A 142 4.34 -9.64 -3.81
C ALA A 142 3.43 -9.37 -5.02
N TYR A 143 3.23 -8.11 -5.42
CA TYR A 143 2.32 -7.72 -6.51
C TYR A 143 3.02 -7.46 -7.83
N LEU A 144 4.36 -7.36 -7.83
CA LEU A 144 5.13 -7.22 -9.05
C LEU A 144 5.33 -8.60 -9.71
N PRO A 145 5.25 -8.69 -11.06
CA PRO A 145 5.74 -9.84 -11.80
C PRO A 145 7.18 -10.17 -11.41
N GLU A 146 7.56 -11.44 -11.44
CA GLU A 146 8.89 -11.85 -11.03
C GLU A 146 9.95 -11.05 -11.79
N GLU A 147 9.83 -10.89 -13.11
CA GLU A 147 10.67 -10.10 -14.02
C GLU A 147 10.88 -8.63 -13.57
N CYS A 148 9.96 -8.06 -12.80
CA CYS A 148 10.05 -6.68 -12.32
C CYS A 148 10.46 -6.55 -10.85
N ARG A 149 10.72 -7.67 -10.16
CA ARG A 149 11.27 -7.67 -8.80
C ARG A 149 12.79 -7.41 -8.84
N GLY A 150 13.30 -6.76 -7.81
CA GLY A 150 14.75 -6.55 -7.62
C GLY A 150 15.17 -5.11 -7.37
N GLY A 151 14.24 -4.15 -7.45
CA GLY A 151 14.45 -2.77 -7.02
C GLY A 151 13.99 -2.53 -5.57
N SER A 152 14.64 -1.62 -4.86
CA SER A 152 14.21 -1.19 -3.51
C SER A 152 13.01 -0.24 -3.54
N SER A 153 12.67 0.29 -4.72
CA SER A 153 11.62 1.28 -4.94
C SER A 153 10.86 1.03 -6.25
N LEU A 154 9.63 1.51 -6.28
CA LEU A 154 8.74 1.58 -7.43
C LEU A 154 8.33 3.05 -7.58
N PHE A 155 8.45 3.63 -8.77
CA PHE A 155 7.85 4.92 -9.04
C PHE A 155 6.41 4.69 -9.51
N VAL A 156 5.45 5.35 -8.86
CA VAL A 156 4.04 5.30 -9.22
C VAL A 156 3.68 6.62 -9.89
N TRP A 157 3.40 6.57 -11.18
CA TRP A 157 2.86 7.70 -11.93
C TRP A 157 1.35 7.76 -11.73
N GLN A 158 0.86 8.92 -11.32
CA GLN A 158 -0.56 9.25 -11.14
C GLN A 158 -0.98 10.42 -12.03
#